data_AF-A0A3N7CS92-F1
#
_entry.id   AF-A0A3N7CS92-F1
#
_cell.length_a   1.000
_cell.length_b   1.000
_cell.length_c   1.000
_cell.angle_alpha   90.00
_cell.angle_beta   90.00
_cell.angle_gamma   90.00
#
_symmetry.space_group_name_H-M   'P 1'
#
loop_
_entity.id
_entity.type
_entity.pdbx_description
1 polymer ?
#
loop_
_entity_poly.entity_id
_entity_poly.type
_entity_poly.pdbx_seq_one_letter_code
_entity_poly.pdbx_strand_id
1 'polypeptide(L)'
;MTDYTDLKPLLEACRSENCDGPHEFRKAVEALFDVCTVETISSLITENERLNAENKQLILLEHHGGTVEAALNLLAERDQLKAENEALRDDIEQCQYDANAWRNGEESVWIEVFNSEGDDPFISAITGQITVEQLALIQAEILEYREDYFEKGSGLYVFRCAHYQAYHDNVGMTEPAHWETDFESYSAFPWEEECAAMGKGEQQ
;
A
#
# COMPACT_ATOMS: atom_id res chain seq x y z
N MET A 1 -49.20 42.23 3.16
CA MET A 1 -49.49 40.86 3.62
C MET A 1 -51.00 40.79 3.73
N THR A 2 -51.64 40.07 2.82
CA THR A 2 -53.11 39.95 2.83
C THR A 2 -53.48 39.00 3.96
N ASP A 3 -54.37 39.44 4.84
CA ASP A 3 -54.80 38.67 6.01
C ASP A 3 -55.87 37.65 5.59
N TYR A 4 -55.55 36.36 5.73
CA TYR A 4 -56.41 35.23 5.36
C TYR A 4 -56.83 34.40 6.58
N THR A 5 -56.66 34.96 7.80
CA THR A 5 -56.84 34.25 9.06
C THR A 5 -58.25 33.65 9.21
N ASP A 6 -59.26 34.28 8.62
CA ASP A 6 -60.66 33.85 8.70
C ASP A 6 -61.04 32.72 7.73
N LEU A 7 -60.23 32.42 6.70
CA LEU A 7 -60.54 31.36 5.74
C LEU A 7 -60.53 29.97 6.38
N LYS A 8 -59.56 29.71 7.25
CA LYS A 8 -59.40 28.42 7.92
C LYS A 8 -60.60 28.05 8.82
N PRO A 9 -61.07 28.92 9.73
CA PRO A 9 -62.26 28.60 10.53
C PRO A 9 -63.55 28.50 9.68
N LEU A 10 -63.68 29.28 8.59
CA LEU A 10 -64.83 29.18 7.69
C LEU A 10 -64.87 27.86 6.90
N LEU A 11 -63.72 27.40 6.39
CA LEU A 11 -63.60 26.10 5.73
C LEU A 11 -63.93 24.95 6.70
N GLU A 12 -63.49 25.04 7.94
CA GLU A 12 -63.78 24.03 8.96
C GLU A 12 -65.28 24.02 9.32
N ALA A 13 -65.93 25.18 9.40
CA ALA A 13 -67.37 25.30 9.62
C ALA A 13 -68.20 24.72 8.45
N CYS A 14 -67.66 24.71 7.23
CA CYS A 14 -68.32 24.12 6.06
C CYS A 14 -68.23 22.59 6.00
N ARG A 15 -67.64 21.91 6.99
CA ARG A 15 -67.66 20.44 7.03
C ARG A 15 -69.01 19.96 7.56
N SER A 16 -69.63 18.99 6.86
CA SER A 16 -70.96 18.47 7.22
C SER A 16 -71.04 17.91 8.65
N GLU A 17 -69.92 17.44 9.18
CA GLU A 17 -69.78 16.90 10.54
C GLU A 17 -69.79 17.99 11.63
N ASN A 18 -69.52 19.24 11.25
CA ASN A 18 -69.41 20.39 12.16
C ASN A 18 -70.69 21.25 12.19
N CYS A 19 -71.76 20.83 11.52
CA CYS A 19 -73.02 21.58 11.41
C CYS A 19 -74.19 20.80 12.05
N ASP A 20 -75.00 21.50 12.86
CA ASP A 20 -76.15 20.90 13.57
C ASP A 20 -77.36 20.59 12.66
N GLY A 21 -77.29 20.97 11.38
CA GLY A 21 -78.33 20.70 10.40
C GLY A 21 -78.08 21.33 9.03
N PRO A 22 -78.99 21.08 8.06
CA PRO A 22 -78.87 21.61 6.70
C PRO A 22 -78.90 23.15 6.61
N HIS A 23 -79.47 23.81 7.61
CA HIS A 23 -79.56 25.26 7.66
C HIS A 23 -78.24 25.91 8.10
N GLU A 24 -77.61 25.42 9.18
CA GLU A 24 -76.29 25.90 9.61
C GLU A 24 -75.24 25.64 8.53
N PHE A 25 -75.28 24.47 7.89
CA PHE A 25 -74.38 24.15 6.78
C PHE A 25 -74.50 25.13 5.63
N ARG A 26 -75.74 25.46 5.22
CA ARG A 26 -75.96 26.45 4.16
C ARG A 26 -75.39 27.82 4.53
N LYS A 27 -75.61 28.26 5.77
CA LYS A 27 -75.11 29.54 6.28
C LYS A 27 -73.58 29.59 6.30
N ALA A 28 -72.93 28.49 6.70
CA ALA A 28 -71.46 28.39 6.69
C ALA A 28 -70.91 28.45 5.26
N VAL A 29 -71.53 27.75 4.32
CA VAL A 29 -71.16 27.77 2.91
C VAL A 29 -71.34 29.16 2.30
N GLU A 30 -72.46 29.84 2.57
CA GLU A 30 -72.70 31.21 2.13
C GLU A 30 -71.62 32.17 2.67
N ALA A 31 -71.29 32.09 3.96
CA ALA A 31 -70.23 32.91 4.56
C ALA A 31 -68.84 32.62 3.98
N LEU A 32 -68.56 31.37 3.59
CA LEU A 32 -67.32 31.03 2.88
C LEU A 32 -67.28 31.64 1.48
N PHE A 33 -68.40 31.63 0.74
CA PHE A 33 -68.48 32.22 -0.60
C PHE A 33 -68.29 33.75 -0.58
N ASP A 34 -68.75 34.42 0.48
CA ASP A 34 -68.56 35.87 0.64
C ASP A 34 -67.07 36.26 0.79
N VAL A 35 -66.25 35.39 1.36
CA VAL A 35 -64.81 35.65 1.62
C VAL A 35 -63.91 35.05 0.54
N CYS A 36 -64.31 33.93 -0.05
CA CYS A 36 -63.60 33.26 -1.16
C CYS A 36 -63.92 33.89 -2.52
N THR A 37 -63.74 35.20 -2.64
CA THR A 37 -63.91 35.88 -3.94
C THR A 37 -62.81 35.47 -4.92
N VAL A 38 -63.03 35.77 -6.20
CA VAL A 38 -62.06 35.50 -7.27
C VAL A 38 -60.73 36.20 -7.00
N GLU A 39 -60.76 37.41 -6.44
CA GLU A 39 -59.60 38.20 -6.07
C GLU A 39 -58.81 37.57 -4.91
N THR A 40 -59.50 37.05 -3.90
CA THR A 40 -58.89 36.31 -2.78
C THR A 40 -58.16 35.08 -3.29
N ILE A 41 -58.81 34.28 -4.15
CA ILE A 41 -58.23 33.06 -4.74
C ILE A 41 -57.02 33.41 -5.62
N SER A 42 -57.14 34.43 -6.49
CA SER A 42 -56.04 34.86 -7.36
C SER A 42 -54.82 35.36 -6.58
N SER A 43 -55.05 36.07 -5.48
CA SER A 43 -53.98 36.56 -4.61
C SER A 43 -53.25 35.40 -3.90
N LEU A 44 -53.98 34.38 -3.44
CA LEU A 44 -53.40 33.17 -2.84
C LEU A 44 -52.54 32.38 -3.83
N ILE A 45 -52.99 32.25 -5.08
CA ILE A 45 -52.23 31.59 -6.15
C ILE A 45 -50.91 32.33 -6.39
N THR A 46 -50.97 33.66 -6.53
CA THR A 46 -49.79 34.50 -6.78
C THR A 46 -48.76 34.37 -5.65
N GLU A 47 -49.21 34.38 -4.39
CA GLU A 47 -48.31 34.23 -3.25
C GLU A 47 -47.71 32.82 -3.15
N ASN A 48 -48.48 31.77 -3.50
CA ASN A 48 -47.96 30.41 -3.55
C ASN A 48 -46.87 30.25 -4.63
N GLU A 49 -47.08 30.84 -5.80
CA GLU A 49 -46.09 30.86 -6.88
C GLU A 49 -44.80 31.60 -6.45
N ARG A 50 -44.94 32.73 -5.76
CA ARG A 50 -43.82 33.51 -5.21
C ARG A 50 -43.03 32.69 -4.17
N LEU A 51 -43.71 32.09 -3.20
CA LEU A 51 -43.08 31.24 -2.18
C LEU A 51 -42.41 30.00 -2.78
N ASN A 52 -43.01 29.40 -3.81
CA ASN A 52 -42.42 28.27 -4.53
C ASN A 52 -41.14 28.68 -5.28
N ALA A 53 -41.09 29.87 -5.86
CA ALA A 53 -39.88 30.40 -6.49
C ALA A 53 -38.78 30.68 -5.45
N GLU A 54 -39.12 31.26 -4.31
CA GLU A 54 -38.21 31.53 -3.20
C GLU A 54 -37.64 30.23 -2.60
N ASN A 55 -38.48 29.22 -2.36
CA ASN A 55 -38.04 27.90 -1.88
C ASN A 55 -37.10 27.21 -2.86
N LYS A 56 -37.35 27.31 -4.18
CA LYS A 56 -36.42 26.79 -5.20
C LYS A 56 -35.06 27.50 -5.16
N GLN A 57 -35.04 28.81 -4.91
CA GLN A 57 -33.80 29.56 -4.74
C GLN A 57 -33.06 29.16 -3.45
N LEU A 58 -33.77 28.93 -2.35
CA LEU A 58 -33.17 28.47 -1.09
C LEU A 58 -32.55 27.08 -1.20
N ILE A 59 -33.24 26.13 -1.85
CA ILE A 59 -32.70 24.79 -2.13
C ILE A 59 -31.42 24.89 -2.97
N LEU A 60 -31.40 25.76 -3.99
CA LEU A 60 -30.21 25.99 -4.80
C LEU A 60 -29.06 26.61 -3.97
N LEU A 61 -29.35 27.51 -3.05
CA LEU A 61 -28.36 28.11 -2.14
C LEU A 61 -27.79 27.11 -1.14
N GLU A 62 -28.62 26.24 -0.55
CA GLU A 62 -28.16 25.13 0.31
C GLU A 62 -27.23 24.17 -0.44
N HIS A 63 -27.47 23.97 -1.74
CA HIS A 63 -26.62 23.15 -2.59
C HIS A 63 -25.41 23.86 -3.19
N HIS A 64 -25.34 25.19 -3.25
CA HIS A 64 -24.25 25.92 -3.94
C HIS A 64 -23.42 26.89 -3.08
N GLY A 65 -23.79 27.17 -1.82
CA GLY A 65 -23.23 28.32 -1.08
C GLY A 65 -22.03 28.11 -0.16
N GLY A 66 -21.55 26.88 0.08
CA GLY A 66 -20.39 26.67 0.96
C GLY A 66 -20.01 25.21 1.18
N THR A 67 -20.98 24.30 1.07
CA THR A 67 -20.76 22.86 1.27
C THR A 67 -20.04 22.20 0.09
N VAL A 68 -20.27 22.68 -1.14
CA VAL A 68 -19.67 22.09 -2.36
C VAL A 68 -18.21 22.51 -2.55
N GLU A 69 -17.86 23.78 -2.32
CA GLU A 69 -16.47 24.23 -2.41
C GLU A 69 -15.59 23.61 -1.31
N ALA A 70 -16.12 23.53 -0.08
CA ALA A 70 -15.47 22.79 1.00
C ALA A 70 -15.31 21.30 0.66
N ALA A 71 -16.33 20.66 0.07
CA ALA A 71 -16.24 19.27 -0.36
C ALA A 71 -15.22 19.07 -1.49
N LEU A 72 -15.14 19.99 -2.46
CA LEU A 72 -14.14 19.93 -3.53
C LEU A 72 -12.71 20.10 -3.00
N ASN A 73 -12.49 21.01 -2.06
CA ASN A 73 -11.20 21.18 -1.41
C ASN A 73 -10.78 19.93 -0.62
N LEU A 74 -11.71 19.33 0.14
CA LEU A 74 -11.46 18.08 0.86
C LEU A 74 -11.21 16.89 -0.08
N LEU A 75 -11.89 16.84 -1.24
CA LEU A 75 -11.65 15.83 -2.27
C LEU A 75 -10.24 15.98 -2.86
N ALA A 76 -9.82 17.21 -3.17
CA ALA A 76 -8.48 17.50 -3.68
C ALA A 76 -7.38 17.17 -2.66
N GLU A 77 -7.56 17.54 -1.40
CA GLU A 77 -6.64 17.22 -0.31
C GLU A 77 -6.51 15.72 -0.09
N ARG A 78 -7.64 14.98 -0.11
CA ARG A 78 -7.61 13.52 -0.02
C ARG A 78 -6.84 12.89 -1.18
N ASP A 79 -7.02 13.39 -2.40
CA ASP A 79 -6.35 12.84 -3.59
C ASP A 79 -4.85 13.14 -3.56
N GLN A 80 -4.46 14.32 -3.09
CA GLN A 80 -3.06 14.67 -2.81
C GLN A 80 -2.44 13.75 -1.74
N LEU A 81 -3.11 13.59 -0.59
CA LEU A 81 -2.63 12.73 0.50
C LEU A 81 -2.53 11.26 0.09
N LYS A 82 -3.41 10.79 -0.80
CA LYS A 82 -3.31 9.45 -1.37
C LYS A 82 -2.06 9.30 -2.23
N ALA A 83 -1.79 10.26 -3.11
CA ALA A 83 -0.59 10.25 -3.94
C ALA A 83 0.69 10.32 -3.09
N GLU A 84 0.72 11.15 -2.05
CA GLU A 84 1.86 11.24 -1.12
C GLU A 84 2.04 9.94 -0.33
N ASN A 85 0.97 9.29 0.14
CA ASN A 85 1.07 7.99 0.80
C ASN A 85 1.56 6.89 -0.13
N GLU A 86 1.17 6.91 -1.41
CA GLU A 86 1.65 5.95 -2.40
C GLU A 86 3.15 6.15 -2.65
N ALA A 87 3.58 7.39 -2.89
CA ALA A 87 4.99 7.73 -3.04
C ALA A 87 5.82 7.36 -1.79
N LEU A 88 5.34 7.64 -0.58
CA LEU A 88 6.03 7.27 0.65
C LEU A 88 6.09 5.75 0.85
N ARG A 89 5.08 5.00 0.40
CA ARG A 89 5.09 3.53 0.45
C ARG A 89 6.12 2.97 -0.52
N ASP A 90 6.19 3.51 -1.73
CA ASP A 90 7.21 3.14 -2.72
C ASP A 90 8.60 3.47 -2.20
N ASP A 91 8.80 4.65 -1.60
CA ASP A 91 10.08 5.05 -1.00
C ASP A 91 10.47 4.13 0.18
N ILE A 92 9.52 3.74 1.03
CA ILE A 92 9.75 2.79 2.13
C ILE A 92 10.11 1.41 1.56
N GLU A 93 9.40 0.94 0.55
CA GLU A 93 9.67 -0.34 -0.11
C GLU A 93 11.07 -0.34 -0.73
N GLN A 94 11.44 0.72 -1.44
CA GLN A 94 12.78 0.91 -2.00
C GLN A 94 13.85 1.00 -0.92
N CYS A 95 13.63 1.77 0.16
CA CYS A 95 14.57 1.86 1.27
C CYS A 95 14.73 0.51 1.98
N GLN A 96 13.66 -0.27 2.12
CA GLN A 96 13.71 -1.62 2.68
C GLN A 96 14.43 -2.59 1.74
N TYR A 97 14.23 -2.47 0.43
CA TYR A 97 14.99 -3.21 -0.57
C TYR A 97 16.47 -2.89 -0.46
N ASP A 98 16.86 -1.61 -0.47
CA ASP A 98 18.26 -1.18 -0.38
C ASP A 98 18.91 -1.59 0.96
N ALA A 99 18.19 -1.41 2.08
CA ALA A 99 18.66 -1.79 3.41
C ALA A 99 18.76 -3.30 3.59
N ASN A 100 18.02 -4.09 2.79
CA ASN A 100 18.06 -5.55 2.79
C ASN A 100 18.68 -6.11 1.51
N ALA A 101 19.32 -5.30 0.66
CA ALA A 101 19.92 -5.75 -0.59
C ALA A 101 21.03 -6.78 -0.32
N TRP A 102 21.73 -6.64 0.82
CA TRP A 102 22.68 -7.64 1.34
C TRP A 102 22.05 -9.00 1.72
N ARG A 103 20.72 -9.09 1.81
CA ARG A 103 19.94 -10.32 2.07
C ARG A 103 19.32 -10.92 0.80
N ASN A 104 19.45 -10.24 -0.34
CA ASN A 104 18.81 -10.65 -1.57
C ASN A 104 19.72 -11.68 -2.26
N GLY A 105 19.40 -12.96 -2.13
CA GLY A 105 20.16 -14.09 -2.67
C GLY A 105 20.21 -14.19 -4.20
N GLU A 106 19.75 -13.17 -4.93
CA GLU A 106 19.83 -13.08 -6.40
C GLU A 106 21.21 -12.61 -6.89
N GLU A 107 22.00 -11.91 -6.06
CA GLU A 107 23.39 -11.55 -6.39
C GLU A 107 24.36 -12.53 -5.73
N SER A 108 24.94 -13.44 -6.53
CA SER A 108 25.96 -14.36 -6.03
C SER A 108 27.24 -13.62 -5.66
N VAL A 109 27.76 -13.88 -4.46
CA VAL A 109 29.09 -13.42 -4.04
C VAL A 109 30.12 -14.41 -4.58
N TRP A 110 31.18 -13.91 -5.20
CA TRP A 110 32.29 -14.73 -5.67
C TRP A 110 33.46 -14.58 -4.72
N ILE A 111 34.02 -15.70 -4.26
CA ILE A 111 35.22 -15.70 -3.43
C ILE A 111 36.34 -16.43 -4.16
N GLU A 112 37.54 -15.88 -4.07
CA GLU A 112 38.77 -16.60 -4.37
C GLU A 112 39.38 -17.06 -3.04
N VAL A 113 39.75 -18.32 -2.97
CA VAL A 113 40.33 -18.95 -1.79
C VAL A 113 41.71 -19.47 -2.15
N PHE A 114 42.69 -19.00 -1.41
CA PHE A 114 44.05 -19.51 -1.47
C PHE A 114 44.15 -20.76 -0.60
N ASN A 115 44.61 -21.86 -1.17
CA ASN A 115 44.90 -23.11 -0.45
C ASN A 115 46.33 -23.55 -0.75
N SER A 116 47.15 -23.73 0.28
CA SER A 116 48.49 -24.34 0.16
C SER A 116 48.66 -25.49 1.12
N GLU A 117 49.47 -26.47 0.72
CA GLU A 117 49.96 -27.49 1.61
C GLU A 117 50.78 -26.86 2.74
N GLY A 118 50.33 -27.02 3.99
CA GLY A 118 51.02 -26.54 5.18
C GLY A 118 50.46 -25.26 5.81
N ASP A 119 49.62 -24.50 5.11
CA ASP A 119 48.92 -23.33 5.67
C ASP A 119 47.40 -23.52 5.66
N ASP A 120 46.69 -22.78 6.51
CA ASP A 120 45.22 -22.74 6.51
C ASP A 120 44.70 -21.99 5.29
N PRO A 121 43.68 -22.51 4.58
CA PRO A 121 43.10 -21.82 3.44
C PRO A 121 42.44 -20.53 3.90
N PHE A 122 42.55 -19.49 3.08
CA PHE A 122 41.92 -18.21 3.40
C PHE A 122 41.37 -17.53 2.15
N ILE A 123 40.30 -16.77 2.34
CA ILE A 123 39.69 -15.97 1.27
C ILE A 123 40.65 -14.84 0.89
N SER A 124 41.19 -14.88 -0.33
CA SER A 124 42.16 -13.93 -0.87
C SER A 124 41.52 -12.76 -1.61
N ALA A 125 40.36 -12.99 -2.24
CA ALA A 125 39.62 -11.96 -2.95
C ALA A 125 38.11 -12.22 -2.91
N ILE A 126 37.33 -11.15 -3.05
CA ILE A 126 35.86 -11.18 -3.02
C ILE A 126 35.33 -10.23 -4.09
N THR A 127 34.34 -10.69 -4.84
CA THR A 127 33.53 -9.85 -5.74
C THR A 127 32.07 -10.01 -5.36
N GLY A 128 31.37 -8.90 -5.12
CA GLY A 128 30.00 -8.89 -4.64
C GLY A 128 29.88 -8.24 -3.26
N GLN A 129 28.66 -8.23 -2.72
CA GLN A 129 28.34 -7.58 -1.45
C GLN A 129 28.07 -8.61 -0.36
N ILE A 130 28.87 -8.59 0.70
CA ILE A 130 28.74 -9.47 1.87
C ILE A 130 29.19 -8.75 3.13
N THR A 131 28.60 -9.07 4.29
CA THR A 131 29.06 -8.52 5.57
C THR A 131 30.28 -9.29 6.07
N VAL A 132 31.11 -8.64 6.90
CA VAL A 132 32.30 -9.28 7.49
C VAL A 132 31.94 -10.49 8.34
N GLU A 133 30.82 -10.44 9.05
CA GLU A 133 30.33 -11.54 9.88
C GLU A 133 29.96 -12.76 9.02
N GLN A 134 29.23 -12.55 7.93
CA GLN A 134 28.82 -13.63 7.02
C GLN A 134 30.03 -14.23 6.28
N LEU A 135 30.96 -13.38 5.85
CA LEU A 135 32.23 -13.84 5.26
C LEU A 135 33.04 -14.70 6.23
N ALA A 136 33.07 -14.34 7.52
CA ALA A 136 33.76 -15.11 8.54
C ALA A 136 33.10 -16.49 8.77
N LEU A 137 31.78 -16.61 8.62
CA LEU A 137 31.09 -17.90 8.67
C LEU A 137 31.51 -18.80 7.50
N ILE A 138 31.54 -18.25 6.28
CA ILE A 138 32.02 -18.99 5.09
C ILE A 138 33.48 -19.43 5.28
N GLN A 139 34.36 -18.55 5.77
CA GLN A 139 35.75 -18.89 6.07
C GLN A 139 35.88 -20.00 7.11
N ALA A 140 35.04 -19.99 8.16
CA ALA A 140 35.05 -21.02 9.19
C ALA A 140 34.58 -22.37 8.65
N GLU A 141 33.55 -22.38 7.80
CA GLU A 141 33.05 -23.60 7.14
C GLU A 141 34.10 -24.22 6.22
N ILE A 142 34.77 -23.40 5.40
CA ILE A 142 35.88 -23.86 4.53
C ILE A 142 37.00 -24.51 5.35
N LEU A 143 37.28 -23.99 6.55
CA LEU A 143 38.29 -24.57 7.44
C LEU A 143 37.80 -25.88 8.07
N GLU A 144 36.52 -25.96 8.45
CA GLU A 144 35.92 -27.16 9.04
C GLU A 144 35.87 -28.32 8.03
N TYR A 145 35.51 -28.04 6.78
CA TYR A 145 35.33 -29.03 5.71
C TYR A 145 36.44 -28.97 4.65
N ARG A 146 37.67 -28.62 5.07
CA ARG A 146 38.83 -28.41 4.17
C ARG A 146 39.01 -29.53 3.14
N GLU A 147 38.88 -30.80 3.56
CA GLU A 147 39.09 -31.95 2.69
C GLU A 147 38.08 -32.03 1.53
N ASP A 148 36.85 -31.58 1.77
CA ASP A 148 35.77 -31.60 0.77
C ASP A 148 35.92 -30.46 -0.25
N TYR A 149 36.45 -29.31 0.18
CA TYR A 149 36.59 -28.12 -0.67
C TYR A 149 37.82 -28.16 -1.59
N PHE A 150 38.90 -28.85 -1.19
CA PHE A 150 40.21 -28.74 -1.85
C PHE A 150 40.75 -30.07 -2.40
N GLU A 151 39.89 -30.88 -3.03
CA GLU A 151 40.26 -32.17 -3.63
C GLU A 151 41.39 -32.09 -4.68
N LYS A 152 41.66 -30.91 -5.25
CA LYS A 152 42.60 -30.72 -6.37
C LYS A 152 44.02 -30.32 -5.96
N GLY A 153 44.30 -30.17 -4.66
CA GLY A 153 45.62 -29.79 -4.16
C GLY A 153 45.79 -28.28 -3.97
N SER A 154 47.05 -27.79 -3.99
CA SER A 154 47.35 -26.40 -3.67
C SER A 154 47.09 -25.49 -4.87
N GLY A 155 46.40 -24.37 -4.64
CA GLY A 155 46.14 -23.40 -5.68
C GLY A 155 45.13 -22.35 -5.26
N LEU A 156 44.60 -21.67 -6.27
CA LEU A 156 43.52 -20.71 -6.14
C LEU A 156 42.21 -21.37 -6.57
N TYR A 157 41.22 -21.33 -5.68
CA TYR A 157 39.89 -21.85 -5.92
C TYR A 157 38.92 -20.70 -5.99
N VAL A 158 37.99 -20.75 -6.95
CA VAL A 158 36.90 -19.79 -7.05
C VAL A 158 35.61 -20.51 -6.72
N PHE A 159 34.86 -19.94 -5.78
CA PHE A 159 33.54 -20.41 -5.40
C PHE A 159 32.51 -19.31 -5.62
N ARG A 160 31.31 -19.74 -6.01
CA ARG A 160 30.11 -18.90 -6.02
C ARG A 160 29.32 -19.18 -4.75
N CYS A 161 29.11 -18.16 -3.94
CA CYS A 161 28.37 -18.24 -2.69
C CYS A 161 26.96 -17.70 -2.90
N ALA A 162 25.95 -18.54 -2.59
CA ALA A 162 24.55 -18.18 -2.61
C ALA A 162 23.99 -18.16 -1.19
N HIS A 163 23.16 -17.16 -0.86
CA HIS A 163 22.50 -17.08 0.44
C HIS A 163 21.05 -17.52 0.33
N TYR A 164 20.70 -18.56 1.09
CA TYR A 164 19.34 -19.04 1.21
C TYR A 164 18.71 -18.46 2.47
N GLN A 165 17.55 -17.81 2.31
CA GLN A 165 16.77 -17.36 3.44
C GLN A 165 16.14 -18.54 4.17
N ALA A 166 15.92 -18.37 5.48
CA ALA A 166 15.23 -19.37 6.28
C ALA A 166 13.85 -19.66 5.67
N TYR A 167 13.54 -20.93 5.47
CA TYR A 167 12.27 -21.35 4.88
C TYR A 167 11.72 -22.56 5.63
N HIS A 168 10.43 -22.82 5.42
CA HIS A 168 9.77 -23.99 5.99
C HIS A 168 9.74 -25.08 4.93
N ASP A 169 10.27 -26.25 5.24
CA ASP A 169 10.27 -27.37 4.33
C ASP A 169 8.86 -27.99 4.19
N ASN A 170 8.73 -28.94 3.26
CA ASN A 170 7.47 -29.62 2.99
C ASN A 170 7.00 -30.56 4.13
N VAL A 171 7.81 -30.71 5.18
CA VAL A 171 7.56 -31.55 6.35
C VAL A 171 7.28 -30.68 7.60
N GLY A 172 7.31 -29.35 7.47
CA GLY A 172 7.02 -28.40 8.53
C GLY A 172 8.21 -28.11 9.45
N MET A 173 9.43 -28.49 9.07
CA MET A 173 10.66 -28.10 9.76
C MET A 173 11.15 -26.76 9.21
N THR A 174 11.72 -25.93 10.08
CA THR A 174 12.35 -24.67 9.68
C THR A 174 13.81 -24.94 9.34
N GLU A 175 14.18 -24.75 8.07
CA GLU A 175 15.58 -24.67 7.69
C GLU A 175 16.08 -23.24 7.97
N PRO A 176 17.17 -23.08 8.74
CA PRO A 176 17.73 -21.76 9.01
C PRO A 176 18.34 -21.16 7.75
N ALA A 177 18.49 -19.83 7.75
CA ALA A 177 19.22 -19.14 6.70
C ALA A 177 20.68 -19.61 6.70
N HIS A 178 21.25 -19.87 5.53
CA HIS A 178 22.61 -20.38 5.37
C HIS A 178 23.22 -19.91 4.04
N TRP A 179 24.54 -20.01 3.95
CA TRP A 179 25.26 -19.87 2.69
C TRP A 179 25.55 -21.25 2.13
N GLU A 180 25.48 -21.37 0.81
CA GLU A 180 25.95 -22.53 0.06
C GLU A 180 27.07 -22.07 -0.88
N THR A 181 28.12 -22.87 -1.01
CA THR A 181 29.32 -22.57 -1.79
C THR A 181 29.45 -23.56 -2.94
N ASP A 182 29.26 -23.07 -4.17
CA ASP A 182 29.42 -23.86 -5.38
C ASP A 182 30.84 -23.71 -5.92
N PHE A 183 31.53 -24.81 -6.18
CA PHE A 183 32.83 -24.79 -6.86
C PHE A 183 32.68 -24.36 -8.32
N GLU A 184 33.46 -23.36 -8.74
CA GLU A 184 33.40 -22.81 -10.10
C GLU A 184 34.69 -23.05 -10.87
N SER A 185 35.85 -22.76 -10.28
CA SER A 185 37.13 -22.99 -10.96
C SER A 185 38.31 -23.19 -10.01
N TYR A 186 39.38 -23.77 -10.55
CA TYR A 186 40.63 -24.04 -9.85
C TYR A 186 41.80 -23.68 -10.75
N SER A 187 42.81 -23.03 -10.18
CA SER A 187 44.10 -22.75 -10.80
C SER A 187 45.23 -23.23 -9.88
N ALA A 188 45.98 -24.23 -10.33
CA ALA A 188 47.17 -24.71 -9.61
C ALA A 188 48.23 -23.61 -9.53
N PHE A 189 49.07 -23.64 -8.49
CA PHE A 189 50.16 -22.68 -8.43
C PHE A 189 51.21 -22.94 -9.52
N PRO A 190 51.78 -21.90 -10.15
CA PRO A 190 52.76 -22.06 -11.23
C PRO A 190 53.97 -22.93 -10.86
N TRP A 191 54.35 -22.92 -9.58
CA TRP A 191 55.50 -23.68 -9.07
C TRP A 191 55.15 -25.10 -8.62
N GLU A 192 53.88 -25.52 -8.61
CA GLU A 192 53.53 -26.92 -8.29
C GLU A 192 54.08 -27.89 -9.35
N GLU A 193 54.07 -27.51 -10.63
CA GLU A 193 54.66 -28.32 -11.70
C GLU A 193 56.17 -28.50 -11.52
N GLU A 194 56.86 -27.45 -11.05
CA GLU A 194 58.30 -27.47 -10.75
C GLU A 194 58.61 -28.31 -9.50
N CYS A 195 57.82 -28.18 -8.43
CA CYS A 195 57.94 -29.01 -7.22
C CYS A 195 57.67 -30.49 -7.51
N ALA A 196 56.65 -30.81 -8.31
CA ALA A 196 56.34 -32.19 -8.73
C ALA A 196 57.43 -32.77 -9.64
N ALA A 197 58.07 -31.96 -10.48
CA ALA A 197 59.19 -32.37 -11.32
C ALA A 197 60.47 -32.61 -10.50
N MET A 198 60.75 -31.77 -9.49
CA MET A 198 61.90 -31.95 -8.60
C MET A 198 61.76 -33.16 -7.68
N GLY A 199 60.56 -33.45 -7.16
CA GLY A 199 60.31 -34.63 -6.32
C GLY A 199 60.48 -35.98 -7.03
N LYS A 200 60.43 -36.02 -8.37
CA LYS A 200 60.75 -37.21 -9.16
C LYS A 200 62.23 -37.34 -9.55
N GLY A 201 63.03 -36.28 -9.36
CA GLY A 201 64.46 -36.25 -9.68
C GLY A 201 65.37 -36.84 -8.59
N GLU A 202 64.88 -37.00 -7.36
CA GLU A 202 65.66 -37.50 -6.22
C GLU A 202 65.56 -39.03 -6.01
N GLN A 203 64.93 -39.78 -6.93
CA GLN A 203 64.82 -41.25 -6.87
C GLN A 203 65.65 -42.00 -7.93
N GLN A 204 66.79 -41.45 -8.38
CA GLN A 204 67.77 -42.20 -9.18
C GLN A 204 69.14 -42.30 -8.51
#